data_AF-A0A418MGZ6-F1
#
_entry.id   AF-A0A418MGZ6-F1
#
_cell.length_a   1.000
_cell.length_b   1.000
_cell.length_c   1.000
_cell.angle_alpha   90.00
_cell.angle_beta   90.00
_cell.angle_gamma   90.00
#
_symmetry.space_group_name_H-M   'P 1'
#
loop_
_entity.id
_entity.type
_entity.pdbx_description
1 polymer ?
#
loop_
_entity_poly.entity_id
_entity_poly.type
_entity_poly.pdbx_seq_one_letter_code
_entity_poly.pdbx_strand_id
1 'polypeptide(L)'
;MTKKITTLRLGLLGCGVVGTGVIAALQKQGSEIQRRFGIHLVLVRVAVRDLQRPRAPFVDSSLLVADWQQVCQAENVDCVIEAMGGRHAAKEAVQTALALGKSVVTANKELLAFHQQELEELARSKGTFLACESSVMAGVPVLYMLDTYFQANRVTRLAGIVNGTCNYILSQMSEFEQEFHPALAQAQRHGFAEADPSSDIEGRDALYKLAVLVRHAWQHTLTVDLGLATGINGLSQEDLRLAERFGCRIKHVVEAVPEGIGDSVSVYVGPQLLPLSHPLAQVAGANNALAVSGNLVGDVIFSGPGAGAGTTASGILEDVLRCALHTSPSPVAMGMRGPGTAAGLSQSGTLTAGRLTRTGRTLDHKKQPEHPQTLTQFVHHQTLLVRWQKSPEVGTFVASDSQGLQMDRLTWAWEAETVLSVPMDENNQEMRVWLIFHPQHSVTKGLQRLLEGDDGAQTRAQTGAIPSEQWAVFPFVDGFVPNLERGYGVLEEWVGDGVLTGTSVK
;
A
#
# COMPACT_ATOMS: atom_id res chain seq x y z
N MET A 1 15.64 -17.66 42.45
CA MET A 1 14.67 -16.56 42.67
C MET A 1 13.44 -16.85 41.82
N THR A 2 12.28 -17.13 42.42
CA THR A 2 11.02 -17.30 41.68
C THR A 2 10.60 -15.95 41.10
N LYS A 3 10.55 -15.85 39.77
CA LYS A 3 10.10 -14.65 39.05
C LYS A 3 8.69 -14.31 39.53
N LYS A 4 8.46 -13.09 40.04
CA LYS A 4 7.13 -12.63 40.46
C LYS A 4 6.20 -12.70 39.25
N ILE A 5 5.10 -13.45 39.37
CA ILE A 5 4.13 -13.59 38.29
C ILE A 5 3.14 -12.43 38.39
N THR A 6 2.99 -11.67 37.31
CA THR A 6 2.00 -10.61 37.15
C THR A 6 0.78 -11.19 36.43
N THR A 7 -0.41 -11.05 36.99
CA THR A 7 -1.65 -11.46 36.33
C THR A 7 -2.25 -10.28 35.56
N LEU A 8 -2.59 -10.48 34.29
CA LEU A 8 -3.35 -9.51 33.49
C LEU A 8 -4.71 -10.11 33.12
N ARG A 9 -5.78 -9.45 33.53
CA ARG A 9 -7.16 -9.89 33.32
C ARG A 9 -7.72 -9.28 32.03
N LEU A 10 -8.15 -10.13 31.11
CA LEU A 10 -8.56 -9.77 29.77
C LEU A 10 -10.08 -9.80 29.64
N GLY A 11 -10.63 -8.75 29.04
CA GLY A 11 -12.00 -8.71 28.55
C GLY A 11 -12.00 -8.82 27.03
N LEU A 12 -12.84 -9.66 26.44
CA LEU A 12 -12.94 -9.79 24.98
C LEU A 12 -14.29 -9.26 24.49
N LEU A 13 -14.27 -8.37 23.51
CA LEU A 13 -15.45 -7.87 22.82
C LEU A 13 -15.55 -8.55 21.46
N GLY A 14 -16.56 -9.39 21.27
CA GLY A 14 -16.73 -10.16 20.05
C GLY A 14 -16.01 -11.50 20.09
N CYS A 15 -16.77 -12.56 19.84
CA CYS A 15 -16.26 -13.93 19.77
C CYS A 15 -16.64 -14.54 18.40
N GLY A 16 -16.24 -13.84 17.33
CA GLY A 16 -16.29 -14.33 15.95
C GLY A 16 -15.07 -15.19 15.61
N VAL A 17 -14.64 -15.15 14.35
CA VAL A 17 -13.43 -15.86 13.87
C VAL A 17 -12.19 -15.41 14.64
N VAL A 18 -11.95 -14.09 14.73
CA VAL A 18 -10.79 -13.52 15.44
C VAL A 18 -10.87 -13.78 16.94
N GLY A 19 -12.00 -13.45 17.59
CA GLY A 19 -12.16 -13.66 19.04
C GLY A 19 -12.03 -15.12 19.46
N THR A 20 -12.57 -16.06 18.68
CA THR A 20 -12.36 -17.50 18.91
C THR A 20 -10.88 -17.89 18.74
N GLY A 21 -10.21 -17.31 17.74
CA GLY A 21 -8.76 -17.47 17.54
C GLY A 21 -7.93 -16.98 18.73
N VAL A 22 -8.29 -15.85 19.34
CA VAL A 22 -7.63 -15.33 20.55
C VAL A 22 -7.78 -16.29 21.72
N ILE A 23 -8.99 -16.82 21.96
CA ILE A 23 -9.23 -17.80 23.03
C ILE A 23 -8.39 -19.07 22.80
N ALA A 24 -8.39 -19.59 21.56
CA ALA A 24 -7.59 -20.76 21.21
C ALA A 24 -6.08 -20.51 21.39
N ALA A 25 -5.59 -19.33 20.99
CA ALA A 25 -4.19 -18.95 21.13
C ALA A 25 -3.79 -18.80 22.61
N LEU A 26 -4.65 -18.21 23.46
CA LEU A 26 -4.45 -18.12 24.90
C LEU A 26 -4.34 -19.51 25.55
N GLN A 27 -5.24 -20.43 25.21
CA GLN A 27 -5.20 -21.81 25.72
C GLN A 27 -3.93 -22.54 25.28
N LYS A 28 -3.48 -22.31 24.05
CA LYS A 28 -2.30 -22.95 23.49
C LYS A 28 -0.98 -22.39 24.02
N GLN A 29 -0.88 -21.08 24.22
CA GLN A 29 0.40 -20.39 24.50
C GLN A 29 0.49 -19.74 25.87
N GLY A 30 -0.61 -19.60 26.62
CA GLY A 30 -0.64 -18.87 27.89
C GLY A 30 0.37 -19.38 28.93
N SER A 31 0.54 -20.71 29.03
CA SER A 31 1.54 -21.31 29.94
C SER A 31 2.98 -20.97 29.56
N GLU A 32 3.27 -20.89 28.26
CA GLU A 32 4.61 -20.53 27.77
C GLU A 32 4.88 -19.03 27.95
N ILE A 33 3.88 -18.17 27.71
CA ILE A 33 3.95 -16.74 27.99
C ILE A 33 4.23 -16.50 29.48
N GLN A 34 3.51 -17.18 30.37
CA GLN A 34 3.75 -17.11 31.81
C GLN A 34 5.15 -17.58 32.18
N ARG A 35 5.62 -18.70 31.63
CA ARG A 35 6.95 -19.24 31.91
C ARG A 35 8.06 -18.28 31.46
N ARG A 36 7.96 -17.72 30.25
CA ARG A 36 8.99 -16.83 29.67
C ARG A 36 8.96 -15.44 30.27
N PHE A 37 7.79 -14.82 30.31
CA PHE A 37 7.65 -13.40 30.65
C PHE A 37 7.25 -13.16 32.10
N GLY A 38 6.80 -14.19 32.82
CA GLY A 38 6.24 -14.01 34.18
C GLY A 38 4.86 -13.35 34.15
N ILE A 39 4.13 -13.45 33.03
CA ILE A 39 2.83 -12.81 32.84
C ILE A 39 1.76 -13.88 32.65
N HIS A 40 0.81 -13.94 33.58
CA HIS A 40 -0.32 -14.85 33.51
C HIS A 40 -1.53 -14.12 32.91
N LEU A 41 -1.90 -14.49 31.69
CA LEU A 41 -3.03 -13.92 30.97
C LEU A 41 -4.32 -14.68 31.32
N VAL A 42 -5.33 -13.98 31.84
CA VAL A 42 -6.59 -14.61 32.29
C VAL A 42 -7.76 -13.95 31.58
N LEU A 43 -8.48 -14.69 30.74
CA LEU A 43 -9.73 -14.21 30.17
C LEU A 43 -10.83 -14.27 31.22
N VAL A 44 -11.47 -13.13 31.51
CA VAL A 44 -12.47 -13.04 32.59
C VAL A 44 -13.89 -12.81 32.11
N ARG A 45 -14.08 -12.20 30.94
CA ARG A 45 -15.40 -11.90 30.36
C ARG A 45 -15.32 -11.81 28.85
N VAL A 46 -16.38 -12.23 28.17
CA VAL A 46 -16.50 -12.20 26.70
C VAL A 46 -17.86 -11.65 26.29
N ALA A 47 -17.90 -10.47 25.69
CA ALA A 47 -19.13 -9.89 25.18
C ALA A 47 -19.49 -10.45 23.79
N VAL A 48 -20.74 -10.88 23.64
CA VAL A 48 -21.28 -11.40 22.38
C VAL A 48 -22.71 -10.92 22.17
N ARG A 49 -23.13 -10.76 20.91
CA ARG A 49 -24.51 -10.35 20.59
C ARG A 49 -25.55 -11.42 20.93
N ASP A 50 -25.18 -12.68 20.75
CA ASP A 50 -26.06 -13.83 20.96
C ASP A 50 -25.35 -14.87 21.83
N LEU A 51 -25.93 -15.12 23.00
CA LEU A 51 -25.47 -16.10 23.99
C LEU A 51 -25.83 -17.55 23.59
N GLN A 52 -26.85 -17.74 22.76
CA GLN A 52 -27.34 -19.04 22.32
C GLN A 52 -26.66 -19.53 21.05
N ARG A 53 -26.00 -18.63 20.29
CA ARG A 53 -25.24 -18.99 19.10
C ARG A 53 -24.19 -20.04 19.45
N PRO A 54 -24.15 -21.20 18.75
CA PRO A 54 -23.14 -22.22 18.98
C PRO A 54 -21.71 -21.68 18.84
N ARG A 55 -20.82 -22.12 19.73
CA ARG A 55 -19.41 -21.73 19.76
C ARG A 55 -18.52 -22.95 19.80
N ALA A 56 -17.23 -22.75 19.57
CA ALA A 56 -16.27 -23.83 19.72
C ALA A 56 -16.33 -24.40 21.15
N PRO A 57 -16.21 -25.74 21.34
CA PRO A 57 -16.40 -26.38 22.64
C PRO A 57 -15.46 -25.89 23.76
N PHE A 58 -14.33 -25.30 23.38
CA PHE A 58 -13.34 -24.77 24.31
C PHE A 58 -13.64 -23.34 24.79
N VAL A 59 -14.69 -22.70 24.27
CA VAL A 59 -15.16 -21.38 24.74
C VAL A 59 -16.06 -21.59 25.97
N ASP A 60 -15.59 -21.16 27.13
CA ASP A 60 -16.35 -21.25 28.38
C ASP A 60 -17.58 -20.33 28.35
N SER A 61 -18.76 -20.95 28.34
CA SER A 61 -20.04 -20.23 28.30
C SER A 61 -20.29 -19.38 29.54
N SER A 62 -19.66 -19.69 30.67
CA SER A 62 -19.81 -18.94 31.93
C SER A 62 -19.18 -17.54 31.86
N LEU A 63 -18.28 -17.30 30.91
CA LEU A 63 -17.64 -16.00 30.69
C LEU A 63 -18.47 -15.08 29.77
N LEU A 64 -19.50 -15.61 29.11
CA LEU A 64 -20.25 -14.89 28.09
C LEU A 64 -21.22 -13.88 28.70
N VAL A 65 -21.22 -12.66 28.17
CA VAL A 65 -22.18 -11.61 28.51
C VAL A 65 -22.78 -11.04 27.23
N ALA A 66 -24.03 -10.58 27.29
CA ALA A 66 -24.74 -10.05 26.12
C ALA A 66 -24.39 -8.58 25.81
N ASP A 67 -23.77 -7.88 26.76
CA ASP A 67 -23.51 -6.44 26.69
C ASP A 67 -22.01 -6.16 26.85
N TRP A 68 -21.45 -5.42 25.90
CA TRP A 68 -20.05 -5.00 25.92
C TRP A 68 -19.73 -4.11 27.13
N GLN A 69 -20.71 -3.36 27.65
CA GLN A 69 -20.53 -2.51 28.83
C GLN A 69 -20.12 -3.35 30.04
N GLN A 70 -20.66 -4.57 30.18
CA GLN A 70 -20.31 -5.49 31.25
C GLN A 70 -18.86 -5.99 31.18
N VAL A 71 -18.18 -5.83 30.04
CA VAL A 71 -16.74 -6.09 29.90
C VAL A 71 -15.95 -4.81 30.16
N CYS A 72 -16.29 -3.71 29.46
CA CYS A 72 -15.54 -2.45 29.57
C CYS A 72 -15.63 -1.81 30.95
N GLN A 73 -16.73 -1.98 31.69
CA GLN A 73 -16.94 -1.38 33.01
C GLN A 73 -16.51 -2.28 34.17
N ALA A 74 -16.18 -3.56 33.91
CA ALA A 74 -15.83 -4.49 34.96
C ALA A 74 -14.52 -4.09 35.68
N GLU A 75 -14.55 -4.07 37.01
CA GLU A 75 -13.37 -3.81 37.85
C GLU A 75 -12.32 -4.93 37.75
N ASN A 76 -12.75 -6.11 37.32
CA ASN A 76 -11.89 -7.27 37.16
C ASN A 76 -11.29 -7.43 35.76
N VAL A 77 -11.31 -6.38 34.92
CA VAL A 77 -10.69 -6.34 33.59
C VAL A 77 -9.61 -5.27 33.57
N ASP A 78 -8.39 -5.64 33.18
CA ASP A 78 -7.23 -4.74 33.06
C ASP A 78 -6.99 -4.30 31.61
N CYS A 79 -7.26 -5.20 30.66
CA CYS A 79 -7.08 -4.96 29.23
C CYS A 79 -8.30 -5.50 28.44
N VAL A 80 -8.76 -4.72 27.48
CA VAL A 80 -9.89 -5.06 26.61
C VAL A 80 -9.38 -5.36 25.20
N ILE A 81 -9.73 -6.53 24.67
CA ILE A 81 -9.49 -6.92 23.28
C ILE A 81 -10.78 -6.67 22.49
N GLU A 82 -10.74 -5.79 21.50
CA GLU A 82 -11.87 -5.47 20.64
C GLU A 82 -11.78 -6.21 19.29
N ALA A 83 -12.77 -7.06 19.03
CA ALA A 83 -12.93 -7.88 17.83
C ALA A 83 -14.42 -8.01 17.43
N MET A 84 -15.22 -6.96 17.65
CA MET A 84 -16.66 -6.94 17.33
C MET A 84 -16.92 -6.65 15.86
N GLY A 85 -16.02 -5.89 15.23
CA GLY A 85 -16.22 -5.32 13.89
C GLY A 85 -17.21 -4.15 13.89
N GLY A 86 -17.28 -3.44 12.75
CA GLY A 86 -18.08 -2.22 12.60
C GLY A 86 -17.48 -1.02 13.37
N ARG A 87 -18.04 0.17 13.16
CA ARG A 87 -17.43 1.42 13.66
C ARG A 87 -18.07 1.98 14.93
N HIS A 88 -19.39 2.15 14.95
CA HIS A 88 -20.05 2.97 16.00
C HIS A 88 -20.00 2.31 17.39
N ALA A 89 -20.49 1.08 17.52
CA ALA A 89 -20.47 0.34 18.78
C ALA A 89 -19.04 0.03 19.25
N ALA A 90 -18.12 -0.25 18.31
CA ALA A 90 -16.71 -0.46 18.62
C ALA A 90 -16.07 0.82 19.17
N LYS A 91 -16.32 1.99 18.58
CA LYS A 91 -15.84 3.28 19.07
C LYS A 91 -16.29 3.51 20.51
N GLU A 92 -17.58 3.40 20.79
CA GLU A 92 -18.13 3.61 22.14
C GLU A 92 -17.51 2.67 23.17
N ALA A 93 -17.35 1.38 22.81
CA ALA A 93 -16.77 0.40 23.70
C ALA A 93 -15.29 0.67 24.00
N VAL A 94 -14.49 1.00 22.98
CA VAL A 94 -13.08 1.34 23.12
C VAL A 94 -12.90 2.62 23.94
N GLN A 95 -13.68 3.67 23.64
CA GLN A 95 -13.65 4.91 24.41
C GLN A 95 -14.00 4.69 25.88
N THR A 96 -15.03 3.89 26.15
CA THR A 96 -15.44 3.57 27.52
C THR A 96 -14.31 2.84 28.27
N ALA A 97 -13.69 1.83 27.64
CA ALA A 97 -12.59 1.08 28.27
C ALA A 97 -11.39 1.99 28.57
N LEU A 98 -10.94 2.78 27.60
CA LEU A 98 -9.82 3.72 27.77
C LEU A 98 -10.13 4.78 28.83
N ALA A 99 -11.32 5.38 28.82
CA ALA A 99 -11.73 6.38 29.79
C ALA A 99 -11.71 5.87 31.25
N LEU A 100 -11.94 4.57 31.43
CA LEU A 100 -11.87 3.84 32.70
C LEU A 100 -10.47 3.32 33.04
N GLY A 101 -9.43 3.71 32.30
CA GLY A 101 -8.05 3.35 32.60
C GLY A 101 -7.67 1.92 32.20
N LYS A 102 -8.42 1.29 31.27
CA LYS A 102 -8.09 -0.03 30.73
C LYS A 102 -7.35 0.14 29.41
N SER A 103 -6.28 -0.62 29.20
CA SER A 103 -5.62 -0.66 27.88
C SER A 103 -6.48 -1.41 26.88
N VAL A 104 -6.43 -1.02 25.61
CA VAL A 104 -7.23 -1.63 24.53
C VAL A 104 -6.32 -2.18 23.45
N VAL A 105 -6.61 -3.40 23.00
CA VAL A 105 -6.04 -4.03 21.81
C VAL A 105 -7.14 -4.22 20.78
N THR A 106 -6.98 -3.74 19.55
CA THR A 106 -8.02 -3.88 18.50
C THR A 106 -7.43 -4.29 17.15
N ALA A 107 -8.18 -5.11 16.40
CA ALA A 107 -7.87 -5.42 15.00
C ALA A 107 -8.78 -4.64 14.02
N ASN A 108 -9.51 -3.65 14.50
CA ASN A 108 -10.56 -2.97 13.74
C ASN A 108 -10.01 -1.79 12.94
N LYS A 109 -9.44 -2.11 11.77
CA LYS A 109 -8.96 -1.14 10.78
C LYS A 109 -9.94 -0.02 10.43
N GLU A 110 -11.25 -0.31 10.35
CA GLU A 110 -12.25 0.71 10.00
C GLU A 110 -12.38 1.72 11.16
N LEU A 111 -12.51 1.24 12.40
CA LEU A 111 -12.52 2.11 13.58
C LEU A 111 -11.28 3.03 13.61
N LEU A 112 -10.10 2.44 13.40
CA LEU A 112 -8.83 3.15 13.48
C LEU A 112 -8.69 4.19 12.36
N ALA A 113 -9.02 3.84 11.13
CA ALA A 113 -8.94 4.75 10.00
C ALA A 113 -9.72 6.06 10.21
N PHE A 114 -10.82 6.03 10.98
CA PHE A 114 -11.63 7.23 11.27
C PHE A 114 -11.34 7.87 12.64
N HIS A 115 -10.86 7.12 13.63
CA HIS A 115 -10.86 7.56 15.03
C HIS A 115 -9.54 7.32 15.77
N GLN A 116 -8.50 6.79 15.12
CA GLN A 116 -7.25 6.40 15.79
C GLN A 116 -6.63 7.55 16.60
N GLN A 117 -6.50 8.75 16.01
CA GLN A 117 -5.91 9.89 16.72
C GLN A 117 -6.65 10.24 18.03
N GLU A 118 -7.98 10.35 17.98
CA GLU A 118 -8.84 10.63 19.14
C GLU A 118 -8.67 9.57 20.24
N LEU A 119 -8.61 8.30 19.85
CA LEU A 119 -8.48 7.17 20.77
C LEU A 119 -7.07 7.10 21.38
N GLU A 120 -6.03 7.38 20.62
CA GLU A 120 -4.65 7.46 21.11
C GLU A 120 -4.46 8.60 22.12
N GLU A 121 -5.04 9.77 21.84
CA GLU A 121 -5.02 10.91 22.75
C GLU A 121 -5.72 10.59 24.06
N LEU A 122 -6.89 9.93 24.00
CA LEU A 122 -7.59 9.45 25.18
C LEU A 122 -6.75 8.43 25.96
N ALA A 123 -6.19 7.42 25.29
CA ALA A 123 -5.35 6.42 25.92
C ALA A 123 -4.17 7.06 26.68
N ARG A 124 -3.49 8.02 26.03
CA ARG A 124 -2.38 8.79 26.59
C ARG A 124 -2.81 9.60 27.81
N SER A 125 -3.95 10.29 27.75
CA SER A 125 -4.47 11.08 28.88
C SER A 125 -4.77 10.23 30.13
N LYS A 126 -5.00 8.93 29.95
CA LYS A 126 -5.32 7.96 31.00
C LYS A 126 -4.12 7.11 31.43
N GLY A 127 -2.96 7.30 30.81
CA GLY A 127 -1.77 6.46 31.06
C GLY A 127 -1.97 5.01 30.62
N THR A 128 -2.80 4.79 29.59
CA THR A 128 -3.13 3.46 29.04
C THR A 128 -2.63 3.35 27.59
N PHE A 129 -2.73 2.15 27.03
CA PHE A 129 -2.31 1.87 25.66
C PHE A 129 -3.50 1.59 24.75
N LEU A 130 -3.42 2.08 23.52
CA LEU A 130 -4.19 1.58 22.39
C LEU A 130 -3.20 0.88 21.45
N ALA A 131 -3.33 -0.44 21.32
CA ALA A 131 -2.49 -1.25 20.46
C ALA A 131 -3.33 -1.88 19.34
N CYS A 132 -2.76 -1.98 18.13
CA CYS A 132 -3.53 -2.37 16.96
C CYS A 132 -2.75 -3.07 15.85
N GLU A 133 -1.68 -3.82 16.19
CA GLU A 133 -0.84 -4.52 15.21
C GLU A 133 -1.70 -5.30 14.20
N SER A 134 -2.67 -6.05 14.72
CA SER A 134 -3.52 -6.92 13.91
C SER A 134 -4.57 -6.22 13.03
N SER A 135 -4.61 -4.89 13.04
CA SER A 135 -5.43 -4.13 12.10
C SER A 135 -4.85 -4.12 10.68
N VAL A 136 -3.53 -4.29 10.53
CA VAL A 136 -2.84 -4.31 9.24
C VAL A 136 -1.98 -5.57 9.14
N MET A 137 -2.17 -6.36 8.07
CA MET A 137 -1.39 -7.60 7.82
C MET A 137 -1.43 -8.65 8.96
N ALA A 138 -2.54 -8.70 9.71
CA ALA A 138 -2.88 -9.72 10.70
C ALA A 138 -1.85 -9.96 11.82
N GLY A 139 -0.81 -10.76 11.57
CA GLY A 139 0.22 -11.10 12.56
C GLY A 139 1.63 -10.77 12.10
N VAL A 140 1.78 -10.21 10.90
CA VAL A 140 3.07 -9.72 10.41
C VAL A 140 3.36 -8.39 11.13
N PRO A 141 4.51 -8.25 11.82
CA PRO A 141 4.76 -7.09 12.68
C PRO A 141 5.17 -5.86 11.87
N VAL A 142 4.20 -5.19 11.25
CA VAL A 142 4.46 -4.00 10.43
C VAL A 142 4.33 -2.72 11.25
N LEU A 143 3.30 -2.60 12.09
CA LEU A 143 3.08 -1.39 12.87
C LEU A 143 4.14 -1.26 13.97
N TYR A 144 4.45 -2.36 14.66
CA TYR A 144 5.52 -2.44 15.63
C TYR A 144 6.86 -2.02 15.05
N MET A 145 7.18 -2.45 13.82
CA MET A 145 8.45 -2.10 13.18
C MET A 145 8.51 -0.61 12.81
N LEU A 146 7.40 -0.03 12.32
CA LEU A 146 7.28 1.42 12.12
C LEU A 146 7.48 2.18 13.44
N ASP A 147 6.86 1.71 14.52
CA ASP A 147 6.90 2.36 15.84
C ASP A 147 8.25 2.21 16.58
N THR A 148 9.05 1.18 16.26
CA THR A 148 10.22 0.82 17.11
C THR A 148 11.53 0.57 16.37
N TYR A 149 11.50 0.11 15.12
CA TYR A 149 12.71 -0.26 14.38
C TYR A 149 13.20 0.88 13.48
N PHE A 150 12.29 1.54 12.74
CA PHE A 150 12.66 2.59 11.80
C PHE A 150 13.02 3.94 12.47
N GLN A 151 13.29 3.97 13.77
CA GLN A 151 13.50 5.21 14.54
C GLN A 151 14.75 6.01 14.12
N ALA A 152 15.77 5.35 13.58
CA ALA A 152 16.95 6.01 13.00
C ALA A 152 16.80 6.34 11.50
N ASN A 153 15.71 5.90 10.88
CA ASN A 153 15.43 6.09 9.46
C ASN A 153 14.33 7.15 9.29
N ARG A 154 14.46 7.99 8.27
CA ARG A 154 13.31 8.68 7.70
C ARG A 154 12.64 7.71 6.74
N VAL A 155 11.42 7.29 7.05
CA VAL A 155 10.57 6.52 6.12
C VAL A 155 10.19 7.43 4.97
N THR A 156 10.60 7.08 3.76
CA THR A 156 10.40 7.86 2.53
C THR A 156 9.28 7.31 1.67
N ARG A 157 8.89 6.05 1.84
CA ARG A 157 7.80 5.44 1.06
C ARG A 157 7.26 4.20 1.76
N LEU A 158 5.95 4.00 1.62
CA LEU A 158 5.28 2.74 1.88
C LEU A 158 4.62 2.28 0.58
N ALA A 159 4.78 1.01 0.21
CA ALA A 159 4.05 0.40 -0.90
C ALA A 159 3.71 -1.05 -0.57
N GLY A 160 2.47 -1.49 -0.78
CA GLY A 160 2.09 -2.83 -0.33
C GLY A 160 0.83 -3.40 -0.95
N ILE A 161 0.75 -4.73 -0.90
CA ILE A 161 -0.46 -5.51 -1.14
C ILE A 161 -1.00 -5.85 0.24
N VAL A 162 -2.03 -5.12 0.68
CA VAL A 162 -2.56 -5.22 2.04
C VAL A 162 -3.96 -5.84 2.10
N ASN A 163 -4.54 -6.21 0.94
CA ASN A 163 -5.83 -6.90 0.83
C ASN A 163 -5.65 -8.29 0.21
N GLY A 164 -5.73 -9.33 1.06
CA GLY A 164 -5.53 -10.72 0.64
C GLY A 164 -6.63 -11.24 -0.28
N THR A 165 -7.87 -10.77 -0.14
CA THR A 165 -9.00 -11.14 -1.01
C THR A 165 -8.76 -10.70 -2.45
N CYS A 166 -8.43 -9.42 -2.65
CA CYS A 166 -8.08 -8.87 -3.95
C CYS A 166 -6.85 -9.55 -4.54
N ASN A 167 -5.81 -9.78 -3.74
CA ASN A 167 -4.62 -10.47 -4.24
C ASN A 167 -4.91 -11.91 -4.64
N TYR A 168 -5.75 -12.62 -3.89
CA TYR A 168 -6.17 -13.98 -4.26
C TYR A 168 -6.90 -13.97 -5.60
N ILE A 169 -7.89 -13.09 -5.77
CA ILE A 169 -8.67 -12.97 -7.01
C ILE A 169 -7.74 -12.65 -8.19
N LEU A 170 -6.89 -11.63 -8.08
CA LEU A 170 -5.93 -11.28 -9.13
C LEU A 170 -4.92 -12.40 -9.44
N SER A 171 -4.53 -13.20 -8.43
CA SER A 171 -3.68 -14.37 -8.62
C SER A 171 -4.42 -15.48 -9.40
N GLN A 172 -5.71 -15.71 -9.11
CA GLN A 172 -6.52 -16.67 -9.88
C GLN A 172 -6.73 -16.22 -11.33
N MET A 173 -6.96 -14.92 -11.55
CA MET A 173 -7.14 -14.39 -12.89
C MET A 173 -5.83 -14.41 -13.71
N SER A 174 -4.68 -14.08 -13.10
CA SER A 174 -3.39 -14.09 -13.80
C SER A 174 -2.83 -15.50 -14.00
N GLU A 175 -2.74 -16.32 -12.95
CA GLU A 175 -2.03 -17.61 -13.01
C GLU A 175 -2.87 -18.73 -13.65
N PHE A 176 -4.19 -18.67 -13.50
CA PHE A 176 -5.11 -19.73 -13.93
C PHE A 176 -6.08 -19.27 -15.02
N GLU A 177 -5.86 -18.07 -15.56
CA GLU A 177 -6.69 -17.46 -16.59
C GLU A 177 -8.20 -17.46 -16.30
N GLN A 178 -8.57 -17.33 -15.02
CA GLN A 178 -9.98 -17.29 -14.63
C GLN A 178 -10.59 -15.90 -14.83
N GLU A 179 -11.85 -15.84 -15.27
CA GLU A 179 -12.63 -14.60 -15.22
C GLU A 179 -12.86 -14.12 -13.77
N PHE A 180 -13.10 -12.82 -13.60
CA PHE A 180 -13.26 -12.17 -12.28
C PHE A 180 -14.32 -12.84 -11.40
N HIS A 181 -15.53 -13.07 -11.93
CA HIS A 181 -16.64 -13.62 -11.13
C HIS A 181 -16.40 -15.07 -10.65
N PRO A 182 -15.93 -16.01 -11.49
CA PRO A 182 -15.47 -17.32 -11.04
C PRO A 182 -14.38 -17.25 -9.94
N ALA A 183 -13.39 -16.39 -10.10
CA ALA A 183 -12.32 -16.21 -9.12
C ALA A 183 -12.84 -15.69 -7.77
N LEU A 184 -13.77 -14.72 -7.80
CA LEU A 184 -14.46 -14.22 -6.60
C LEU A 184 -15.27 -15.33 -5.92
N ALA A 185 -16.04 -16.11 -6.69
CA ALA A 185 -16.82 -17.22 -6.14
C ALA A 185 -15.91 -18.30 -5.50
N GLN A 186 -14.73 -18.53 -6.07
CA GLN A 186 -13.74 -19.42 -5.47
C GLN A 186 -13.15 -18.84 -4.17
N ALA A 187 -12.84 -17.54 -4.14
CA ALA A 187 -12.40 -16.86 -2.93
C ALA A 187 -13.43 -16.98 -1.80
N GLN A 188 -14.73 -16.86 -2.11
CA GLN A 188 -15.82 -17.06 -1.14
C GLN A 188 -15.88 -18.50 -0.63
N ARG A 189 -15.77 -19.50 -1.50
CA ARG A 189 -15.74 -20.92 -1.10
C ARG A 189 -14.57 -21.25 -0.18
N HIS A 190 -13.42 -20.61 -0.41
CA HIS A 190 -12.22 -20.80 0.41
C HIS A 190 -12.22 -19.94 1.69
N GLY A 191 -13.24 -19.12 1.90
CA GLY A 191 -13.37 -18.25 3.07
C GLY A 191 -12.42 -17.04 3.06
N PHE A 192 -11.85 -16.70 1.90
CA PHE A 192 -11.07 -15.47 1.73
C PHE A 192 -11.97 -14.25 1.53
N ALA A 193 -13.10 -14.41 0.85
CA ALA A 193 -14.11 -13.36 0.67
C ALA A 193 -15.38 -13.68 1.47
N GLU A 194 -16.00 -12.64 2.05
CA GLU A 194 -17.33 -12.77 2.67
C GLU A 194 -18.44 -12.82 1.61
N ALA A 195 -19.68 -13.06 2.05
CA ALA A 195 -20.85 -13.05 1.18
C ALA A 195 -21.05 -11.69 0.50
N ASP A 196 -20.79 -10.60 1.24
CA ASP A 196 -20.65 -9.25 0.72
C ASP A 196 -19.16 -8.88 0.69
N PRO A 197 -18.47 -8.99 -0.46
CA PRO A 197 -17.05 -8.70 -0.59
C PRO A 197 -16.76 -7.24 -0.92
N SER A 198 -17.77 -6.35 -0.89
CA SER A 198 -17.66 -5.00 -1.46
C SER A 198 -16.54 -4.18 -0.82
N SER A 199 -16.29 -4.32 0.49
CA SER A 199 -15.18 -3.62 1.16
C SER A 199 -13.80 -4.03 0.63
N ASP A 200 -13.65 -5.27 0.17
CA ASP A 200 -12.40 -5.76 -0.40
C ASP A 200 -12.27 -5.31 -1.85
N ILE A 201 -13.21 -5.72 -2.70
CA ILE A 201 -13.09 -5.57 -4.16
C ILE A 201 -13.19 -4.13 -4.65
N GLU A 202 -13.74 -3.21 -3.84
CA GLU A 202 -13.76 -1.77 -4.11
C GLU A 202 -12.55 -1.03 -3.51
N GLY A 203 -11.64 -1.73 -2.82
CA GLY A 203 -10.40 -1.17 -2.27
C GLY A 203 -10.56 -0.44 -0.92
N ARG A 204 -11.75 -0.46 -0.31
CA ARG A 204 -12.03 0.25 0.96
C ARG A 204 -11.21 -0.30 2.13
N ASP A 205 -11.10 -1.63 2.24
CA ASP A 205 -10.29 -2.28 3.28
C ASP A 205 -8.81 -1.90 3.15
N ALA A 206 -8.29 -1.84 1.92
CA ALA A 206 -6.93 -1.40 1.65
C ALA A 206 -6.71 0.06 2.04
N LEU A 207 -7.67 0.94 1.75
CA LEU A 207 -7.64 2.35 2.17
C LEU A 207 -7.64 2.50 3.70
N TYR A 208 -8.45 1.73 4.43
CA TYR A 208 -8.43 1.78 5.89
C TYR A 208 -7.07 1.35 6.46
N LYS A 209 -6.48 0.29 5.91
CA LYS A 209 -5.14 -0.15 6.29
C LYS A 209 -4.07 0.88 5.95
N LEU A 210 -4.19 1.56 4.81
CA LEU A 210 -3.28 2.65 4.44
C LEU A 210 -3.37 3.82 5.43
N ALA A 211 -4.58 4.20 5.87
CA ALA A 211 -4.75 5.25 6.86
C ALA A 211 -4.04 4.94 8.19
N VAL A 212 -4.14 3.68 8.66
CA VAL A 212 -3.41 3.20 9.85
C VAL A 212 -1.90 3.24 9.60
N LEU A 213 -1.43 2.74 8.46
CA LEU A 213 -0.01 2.75 8.10
C LEU A 213 0.58 4.16 8.07
N VAL A 214 -0.13 5.12 7.48
CA VAL A 214 0.27 6.54 7.41
C VAL A 214 0.40 7.14 8.81
N ARG A 215 -0.55 6.84 9.70
CA ARG A 215 -0.50 7.28 11.10
C ARG A 215 0.73 6.74 11.83
N HIS A 216 1.07 5.46 11.65
CA HIS A 216 2.23 4.86 12.29
C HIS A 216 3.58 5.34 11.69
N ALA A 217 3.66 5.53 10.38
CA ALA A 217 4.90 5.94 9.73
C ALA A 217 5.24 7.43 9.92
N TRP A 218 4.24 8.32 9.94
CA TRP A 218 4.46 9.77 9.91
C TRP A 218 3.65 10.56 10.95
N GLN A 219 2.89 9.90 11.84
CA GLN A 219 1.99 10.56 12.80
C GLN A 219 0.94 11.47 12.14
N HIS A 220 0.69 11.26 10.84
CA HIS A 220 -0.28 12.00 10.05
C HIS A 220 -1.64 11.29 10.05
N THR A 221 -2.74 12.05 10.10
CA THR A 221 -4.09 11.51 10.07
C THR A 221 -4.70 11.71 8.69
N LEU A 222 -4.86 10.64 7.93
CA LEU A 222 -5.48 10.69 6.62
C LEU A 222 -6.99 10.96 6.75
N THR A 223 -7.51 11.94 6.01
CA THR A 223 -8.96 12.08 5.84
C THR A 223 -9.46 10.96 4.92
N VAL A 224 -10.20 10.01 5.47
CA VAL A 224 -10.71 8.87 4.72
C VAL A 224 -11.91 9.26 3.86
N ASP A 225 -11.66 9.52 2.58
CA ASP A 225 -12.66 9.61 1.52
C ASP A 225 -12.66 8.31 0.71
N LEU A 226 -13.81 7.63 0.62
CA LEU A 226 -13.93 6.39 -0.14
C LEU A 226 -13.63 6.57 -1.64
N GLY A 227 -13.76 7.80 -2.16
CA GLY A 227 -13.37 8.14 -3.53
C GLY A 227 -11.87 8.06 -3.81
N LEU A 228 -11.02 7.90 -2.79
CA LEU A 228 -9.58 7.69 -2.93
C LEU A 228 -9.23 6.24 -3.34
N ALA A 229 -10.17 5.30 -3.19
CA ALA A 229 -9.93 3.89 -3.50
C ALA A 229 -10.50 3.52 -4.86
N THR A 230 -9.67 2.87 -5.68
CA THR A 230 -10.11 2.17 -6.89
C THR A 230 -10.07 0.66 -6.64
N GLY A 231 -11.15 -0.03 -6.99
CA GLY A 231 -11.29 -1.47 -6.84
C GLY A 231 -10.65 -2.31 -7.95
N ILE A 232 -10.85 -3.62 -7.88
CA ILE A 232 -10.46 -4.60 -8.91
C ILE A 232 -11.65 -5.11 -9.73
N ASN A 233 -12.87 -4.75 -9.36
CA ASN A 233 -14.13 -5.23 -9.96
C ASN A 233 -14.34 -4.82 -11.43
N GLY A 234 -13.58 -3.84 -11.93
CA GLY A 234 -13.60 -3.43 -13.33
C GLY A 234 -12.57 -4.11 -14.23
N LEU A 235 -11.71 -4.98 -13.68
CA LEU A 235 -10.63 -5.61 -14.43
C LEU A 235 -11.13 -6.81 -15.24
N SER A 236 -10.77 -6.84 -16.51
CA SER A 236 -11.03 -7.95 -17.42
C SER A 236 -9.84 -8.92 -17.51
N GLN A 237 -10.10 -10.13 -18.00
CA GLN A 237 -9.03 -11.08 -18.29
C GLN A 237 -8.10 -10.57 -19.40
N GLU A 238 -8.61 -9.81 -20.36
CA GLU A 238 -7.80 -9.14 -21.38
C GLU A 238 -6.79 -8.16 -20.78
N ASP A 239 -7.17 -7.38 -19.77
CA ASP A 239 -6.27 -6.42 -19.11
C ASP A 239 -5.08 -7.13 -18.49
N LEU A 240 -5.33 -8.25 -17.81
CA LEU A 240 -4.28 -9.05 -17.18
C LEU A 240 -3.37 -9.69 -18.24
N ARG A 241 -3.94 -10.35 -19.26
CA ARG A 241 -3.14 -10.93 -20.37
C ARG A 241 -2.27 -9.89 -21.05
N LEU A 242 -2.82 -8.70 -21.25
CA LEU A 242 -2.08 -7.61 -21.84
C LEU A 242 -0.93 -7.19 -20.93
N ALA A 243 -1.18 -6.96 -19.63
CA ALA A 243 -0.12 -6.68 -18.66
C ALA A 243 1.01 -7.72 -18.66
N GLU A 244 0.67 -9.01 -18.80
CA GLU A 244 1.68 -10.07 -18.88
C GLU A 244 2.57 -9.96 -20.13
N ARG A 245 1.99 -9.62 -21.28
CA ARG A 245 2.75 -9.36 -22.51
C ARG A 245 3.74 -8.20 -22.37
N PHE A 246 3.46 -7.26 -21.47
CA PHE A 246 4.34 -6.16 -21.13
C PHE A 246 5.39 -6.50 -20.06
N GLY A 247 5.47 -7.77 -19.62
CA GLY A 247 6.38 -8.17 -18.56
C GLY A 247 5.97 -7.66 -17.18
N CYS A 248 4.67 -7.42 -16.97
CA CYS A 248 4.10 -6.91 -15.74
C CYS A 248 3.04 -7.87 -15.15
N ARG A 249 2.63 -7.55 -13.92
CA ARG A 249 1.45 -8.11 -13.25
C ARG A 249 0.60 -6.97 -12.73
N ILE A 250 -0.73 -7.11 -12.82
CA ILE A 250 -1.64 -6.19 -12.15
C ILE A 250 -1.78 -6.64 -10.69
N LYS A 251 -1.53 -5.74 -9.75
CA LYS A 251 -1.72 -5.94 -8.31
C LYS A 251 -2.55 -4.81 -7.73
N HIS A 252 -3.36 -5.09 -6.71
CA HIS A 252 -4.02 -4.05 -5.93
C HIS A 252 -3.04 -3.55 -4.87
N VAL A 253 -2.57 -2.31 -5.04
CA VAL A 253 -1.48 -1.73 -4.26
C VAL A 253 -1.99 -0.52 -3.48
N VAL A 254 -1.50 -0.39 -2.25
CA VAL A 254 -1.52 0.86 -1.50
C VAL A 254 -0.14 1.48 -1.55
N GLU A 255 -0.07 2.80 -1.71
CA GLU A 255 1.17 3.54 -1.71
C GLU A 255 1.00 4.84 -0.92
N ALA A 256 2.03 5.22 -0.17
CA ALA A 256 2.11 6.50 0.52
C ALA A 256 3.53 7.07 0.47
N VAL A 257 3.64 8.36 0.15
CA VAL A 257 4.91 9.09 0.03
C VAL A 257 4.75 10.47 0.70
N PRO A 258 5.61 10.85 1.66
CA PRO A 258 5.60 12.19 2.23
C PRO A 258 6.01 13.20 1.16
N GLU A 259 5.24 14.28 1.01
CA GLU A 259 5.58 15.36 0.09
C GLU A 259 6.72 16.19 0.70
N GLY A 260 7.67 16.62 -0.13
CA GLY A 260 8.85 17.37 0.34
C GLY A 260 8.53 18.75 0.93
N ILE A 261 7.30 19.25 0.77
CA ILE A 261 6.85 20.58 1.19
C ILE A 261 5.65 20.41 2.12
N GLY A 262 5.83 20.74 3.40
CA GLY A 262 4.78 20.67 4.42
C GLY A 262 4.64 19.29 5.09
N ASP A 263 3.55 19.11 5.84
CA ASP A 263 3.19 17.86 6.54
C ASP A 263 2.17 17.03 5.73
N SER A 264 2.25 17.03 4.39
CA SER A 264 1.36 16.26 3.52
C SER A 264 1.96 14.91 3.10
N VAL A 265 1.07 13.94 2.85
CA VAL A 265 1.42 12.60 2.36
C VAL A 265 0.54 12.32 1.14
N SER A 266 1.16 12.11 -0.02
CA SER A 266 0.46 11.62 -1.21
C SER A 266 0.11 10.15 -1.00
N VAL A 267 -1.11 9.75 -1.34
CA VAL A 267 -1.60 8.38 -1.18
C VAL A 267 -2.22 7.86 -2.47
N TYR A 268 -2.10 6.55 -2.69
CA TYR A 268 -2.73 5.84 -3.79
C TYR A 268 -3.28 4.49 -3.31
N VAL A 269 -4.46 4.11 -3.78
CA VAL A 269 -5.10 2.81 -3.51
C VAL A 269 -5.78 2.32 -4.78
N GLY A 270 -5.21 1.32 -5.44
CA GLY A 270 -5.80 0.81 -6.68
C GLY A 270 -4.99 -0.24 -7.41
N PRO A 271 -5.50 -0.73 -8.56
CA PRO A 271 -4.77 -1.63 -9.44
C PRO A 271 -3.59 -0.93 -10.12
N GLN A 272 -2.39 -1.50 -9.99
CA GLN A 272 -1.16 -0.98 -10.56
C GLN A 272 -0.42 -2.07 -11.35
N LEU A 273 0.21 -1.66 -12.46
CA LEU A 273 1.14 -2.51 -13.20
C LEU A 273 2.48 -2.56 -12.47
N LEU A 274 2.87 -3.74 -12.01
CA LEU A 274 4.18 -3.98 -11.41
C LEU A 274 5.04 -4.83 -12.35
N PRO A 275 6.28 -4.42 -12.67
CA PRO A 275 7.21 -5.26 -13.41
C PRO A 275 7.38 -6.62 -12.73
N LEU A 276 7.55 -7.69 -13.51
CA LEU A 276 7.74 -9.03 -12.96
C LEU A 276 8.94 -9.14 -12.02
N SER A 277 9.97 -8.30 -12.19
CA SER A 277 11.12 -8.24 -11.30
C SER A 277 10.82 -7.59 -9.94
N HIS A 278 9.71 -6.86 -9.80
CA HIS A 278 9.37 -6.18 -8.57
C HIS A 278 8.91 -7.20 -7.51
N PRO A 279 9.43 -7.16 -6.27
CA PRO A 279 9.09 -8.16 -5.24
C PRO A 279 7.58 -8.28 -4.96
N LEU A 280 6.85 -7.16 -4.93
CA LEU A 280 5.38 -7.19 -4.76
C LEU A 280 4.65 -7.89 -5.91
N ALA A 281 5.20 -7.92 -7.14
CA ALA A 281 4.58 -8.62 -8.26
C ALA A 281 4.53 -10.14 -8.03
N GLN A 282 5.46 -10.66 -7.23
CA GLN A 282 5.60 -12.09 -6.90
C GLN A 282 4.73 -12.55 -5.73
N VAL A 283 4.03 -11.63 -5.06
CA VAL A 283 3.19 -11.98 -3.90
C VAL A 283 1.89 -12.61 -4.40
N ALA A 284 1.75 -13.92 -4.23
CA ALA A 284 0.63 -14.69 -4.75
C ALA A 284 -0.39 -15.11 -3.66
N GLY A 285 -1.58 -15.49 -4.11
CA GLY A 285 -2.66 -15.99 -3.27
C GLY A 285 -3.17 -14.95 -2.28
N ALA A 286 -3.53 -15.38 -1.07
CA ALA A 286 -4.04 -14.51 -0.01
C ALA A 286 -2.94 -13.88 0.87
N ASN A 287 -1.69 -13.95 0.43
CA ASN A 287 -0.58 -13.31 1.15
C ASN A 287 -0.61 -11.79 0.92
N ASN A 288 -0.17 -11.09 1.96
CA ASN A 288 0.09 -9.67 1.92
C ASN A 288 1.60 -9.41 1.91
N ALA A 289 1.98 -8.21 1.46
CA ALA A 289 3.34 -7.71 1.62
C ALA A 289 3.35 -6.19 1.73
N LEU A 290 4.28 -5.64 2.50
CA LEU A 290 4.52 -4.21 2.63
C LEU A 290 6.01 -3.95 2.48
N ALA A 291 6.37 -3.13 1.51
CA ALA A 291 7.69 -2.54 1.36
C ALA A 291 7.72 -1.21 2.12
N VAL A 292 8.71 -1.05 2.98
CA VAL A 292 9.02 0.18 3.71
C VAL A 292 10.37 0.67 3.22
N SER A 293 10.40 1.82 2.54
CA SER A 293 11.64 2.45 2.08
C SER A 293 12.10 3.46 3.12
N GLY A 294 13.35 3.34 3.57
CA GLY A 294 13.99 4.30 4.46
C GLY A 294 15.24 4.90 3.81
N ASN A 295 15.55 6.14 4.16
CA ASN A 295 16.69 6.87 3.61
C ASN A 295 18.07 6.22 3.90
N LEU A 296 18.20 5.42 4.96
CA LEU A 296 19.47 4.74 5.31
C LEU A 296 19.42 3.24 5.02
N VAL A 297 18.32 2.58 5.40
CA VAL A 297 18.18 1.12 5.29
C VAL A 297 17.81 0.65 3.87
N GLY A 298 17.34 1.55 3.00
CA GLY A 298 16.76 1.17 1.71
C GLY A 298 15.41 0.49 1.89
N ASP A 299 15.10 -0.48 1.03
CA ASP A 299 13.82 -1.19 1.04
C ASP A 299 13.84 -2.41 1.98
N VAL A 300 12.89 -2.44 2.91
CA VAL A 300 12.61 -3.60 3.77
C VAL A 300 11.22 -4.11 3.45
N ILE A 301 11.11 -5.41 3.12
CA ILE A 301 9.84 -6.03 2.75
C ILE A 301 9.40 -6.99 3.84
N PHE A 302 8.20 -6.76 4.37
CA PHE A 302 7.48 -7.67 5.24
C PHE A 302 6.47 -8.45 4.41
N SER A 303 6.42 -9.77 4.55
CA SER A 303 5.45 -10.60 3.84
C SER A 303 4.95 -11.74 4.72
N GLY A 304 3.67 -12.07 4.55
CA GLY A 304 3.02 -13.15 5.26
C GLY A 304 1.52 -13.16 5.04
N PRO A 305 0.78 -14.03 5.74
CA PRO A 305 -0.66 -14.13 5.61
C PRO A 305 -1.34 -12.82 6.02
N GLY A 306 -2.22 -12.29 5.16
CA GLY A 306 -2.93 -11.03 5.41
C GLY A 306 -4.16 -11.15 6.33
N ALA A 307 -4.57 -12.37 6.64
CA ALA A 307 -5.77 -12.71 7.41
C ALA A 307 -5.62 -14.09 8.07
N GLY A 308 -6.65 -14.50 8.80
CA GLY A 308 -6.76 -15.82 9.41
C GLY A 308 -6.76 -15.76 10.94
N ALA A 309 -7.66 -16.53 11.57
CA ALA A 309 -7.91 -16.47 13.01
C ALA A 309 -6.63 -16.60 13.86
N GLY A 310 -5.78 -17.59 13.54
CA GLY A 310 -4.53 -17.82 14.27
C GLY A 310 -3.50 -16.72 14.06
N THR A 311 -3.34 -16.24 12.83
CA THR A 311 -2.39 -15.17 12.48
C THR A 311 -2.79 -13.86 13.14
N THR A 312 -4.06 -13.46 13.04
CA THR A 312 -4.59 -12.26 13.71
C THR A 312 -4.53 -12.41 15.24
N ALA A 313 -4.84 -13.58 15.79
CA ALA A 313 -4.69 -13.81 17.23
C ALA A 313 -3.24 -13.69 17.71
N SER A 314 -2.26 -14.05 16.87
CA SER A 314 -0.84 -13.89 17.19
C SER A 314 -0.47 -12.44 17.44
N GLY A 315 -0.82 -11.51 16.53
CA GLY A 315 -0.53 -10.09 16.71
C GLY A 315 -1.28 -9.48 17.90
N ILE A 316 -2.54 -9.88 18.13
CA ILE A 316 -3.30 -9.48 19.32
C ILE A 316 -2.59 -9.91 20.60
N LEU A 317 -2.05 -11.14 20.67
CA LEU A 317 -1.34 -11.59 21.87
C LEU A 317 -0.02 -10.85 22.10
N GLU A 318 0.72 -10.51 21.04
CA GLU A 318 1.91 -9.66 21.14
C GLU A 318 1.55 -8.26 21.69
N ASP A 319 0.45 -7.67 21.22
CA ASP A 319 -0.07 -6.40 21.73
C ASP A 319 -0.50 -6.47 23.19
N VAL A 320 -1.22 -7.53 23.58
CA VAL A 320 -1.61 -7.77 24.97
C VAL A 320 -0.36 -7.90 25.86
N LEU A 321 0.64 -8.65 25.41
CA LEU A 321 1.90 -8.83 26.12
C LEU A 321 2.65 -7.50 26.26
N ARG A 322 2.64 -6.67 25.21
CA ARG A 322 3.23 -5.32 25.23
C ARG A 322 2.53 -4.44 26.27
N CYS A 323 1.20 -4.42 26.34
CA CYS A 323 0.46 -3.72 27.39
C CYS A 323 0.81 -4.23 28.80
N ALA A 324 0.99 -5.54 28.96
CA ALA A 324 1.37 -6.15 30.24
C ALA A 324 2.82 -5.81 30.67
N LEU A 325 3.74 -5.66 29.72
CA LEU A 325 5.14 -5.34 30.02
C LEU A 325 5.35 -3.85 30.28
N HIS A 326 4.59 -2.97 29.63
CA HIS A 326 4.70 -1.52 29.81
C HIS A 326 3.97 -0.98 31.05
N THR A 327 3.10 -1.80 31.67
CA THR A 327 2.55 -1.51 33.01
C THR A 327 3.56 -1.77 34.14
N SER A 328 4.74 -2.32 33.82
CA SER A 328 5.90 -2.33 34.71
C SER A 328 6.89 -1.24 34.26
N PRO A 329 7.44 -0.41 35.16
CA PRO A 329 8.36 0.66 34.77
C PRO A 329 9.65 0.03 34.24
N SER A 330 9.75 -0.11 32.92
CA SER A 330 10.97 -0.49 32.22
C SER A 330 11.61 0.76 31.59
N PRO A 331 12.92 1.01 31.75
CA PRO A 331 13.55 2.29 31.39
C PRO A 331 13.68 2.57 29.89
N VAL A 332 13.17 1.70 29.01
CA VAL A 332 13.54 1.69 27.58
C VAL A 332 12.50 2.36 26.67
N ALA A 333 11.32 2.74 27.19
CA ALA A 333 10.32 3.49 26.42
C ALA A 333 10.44 5.01 26.63
N MET A 334 11.61 5.59 26.36
CA MET A 334 11.67 7.00 25.96
C MET A 334 11.53 7.06 24.45
N GLY A 335 10.28 7.14 23.97
CA GLY A 335 10.03 7.69 22.65
C GLY A 335 10.59 9.11 22.61
N MET A 336 11.72 9.27 21.92
CA MET A 336 12.25 10.60 21.64
C MET A 336 11.22 11.32 20.79
N ARG A 337 10.67 12.38 21.37
CA ARG A 337 9.81 13.35 20.71
C ARG A 337 10.53 13.83 19.45
N GLY A 338 9.83 13.85 18.31
CA GLY A 338 10.20 14.74 17.21
C GLY A 338 10.28 16.20 17.71
N PRO A 339 11.06 17.07 17.06
CA PRO A 339 11.21 18.46 17.49
C PRO A 339 9.83 19.11 17.66
N GLY A 340 9.60 19.64 18.85
CA GLY A 340 8.28 20.04 19.32
C GLY A 340 7.67 21.19 18.53
N THR A 341 6.35 21.12 18.34
CA THR A 341 5.49 22.29 18.15
C THR A 341 5.43 23.07 19.47
N ALA A 342 6.49 23.83 19.73
CA ALA A 342 6.50 24.90 20.71
C ALA A 342 6.51 26.24 19.97
N ALA A 343 5.34 26.69 19.51
CA ALA A 343 5.08 28.10 19.26
C ALA A 343 3.57 28.37 19.11
N GLY A 344 3.03 29.15 20.06
CA GLY A 344 2.03 30.19 19.78
C GLY A 344 0.66 29.75 19.29
N LEU A 345 -0.30 29.76 20.20
CA LEU A 345 -1.69 30.13 19.86
C LEU A 345 -1.69 31.48 19.13
N SER A 346 -2.08 31.48 17.86
CA SER A 346 -2.77 32.60 17.24
C SER A 346 -3.94 32.08 16.42
N GLN A 347 -5.15 32.44 16.85
CA GLN A 347 -6.32 32.40 15.99
C GLN A 347 -6.16 33.45 14.89
N SER A 348 -6.34 33.04 13.64
CA SER A 348 -6.96 33.81 12.54
C SER A 348 -6.48 33.26 11.21
N GLY A 349 -7.40 32.86 10.33
CA GLY A 349 -7.10 32.54 8.95
C GLY A 349 -7.99 31.45 8.38
N THR A 350 -9.26 31.77 8.13
CA THR A 350 -10.07 31.04 7.17
C THR A 350 -9.32 31.05 5.84
N LEU A 351 -8.78 29.91 5.40
CA LEU A 351 -8.19 29.76 4.07
C LEU A 351 -9.00 28.74 3.29
N THR A 352 -9.40 29.25 2.13
CA THR A 352 -10.32 28.73 1.13
C THR A 352 -9.86 27.38 0.59
N ALA A 353 -10.83 26.49 0.36
CA ALA A 353 -10.67 25.17 -0.21
C ALA A 353 -9.71 25.15 -1.43
N GLY A 354 -8.53 24.55 -1.23
CA GLY A 354 -7.59 24.18 -2.28
C GLY A 354 -8.16 22.99 -3.05
N ARG A 355 -8.24 23.18 -4.37
CA ARG A 355 -8.92 22.35 -5.35
C ARG A 355 -8.24 20.98 -5.50
N LEU A 356 -8.93 19.90 -5.10
CA LEU A 356 -8.59 18.53 -5.49
C LEU A 356 -8.83 18.36 -7.00
N THR A 357 -7.78 18.17 -7.78
CA THR A 357 -7.89 17.79 -9.20
C THR A 357 -8.20 16.31 -9.31
N ARG A 358 -9.49 16.01 -9.32
CA ARG A 358 -10.07 14.72 -9.71
C ARG A 358 -10.07 14.63 -11.24
N THR A 359 -9.30 13.75 -11.85
CA THR A 359 -9.54 13.28 -13.24
C THR A 359 -10.50 12.09 -13.21
N GLY A 360 -11.72 12.33 -12.73
CA GLY A 360 -12.83 11.39 -12.81
C GLY A 360 -13.72 11.77 -13.98
N ARG A 361 -13.72 10.97 -15.05
CA ARG A 361 -14.83 10.99 -16.03
C ARG A 361 -15.69 9.75 -15.83
N THR A 362 -16.95 9.99 -15.49
CA THR A 362 -18.05 9.04 -15.68
C THR A 362 -18.24 8.88 -17.19
N LEU A 363 -18.06 7.67 -17.74
CA LEU A 363 -18.34 7.38 -19.14
C LEU A 363 -19.76 6.81 -19.29
N ASP A 364 -20.52 7.45 -20.18
CA ASP A 364 -21.87 7.07 -20.58
C ASP A 364 -21.85 5.73 -21.34
N HIS A 365 -22.50 4.71 -20.79
CA HIS A 365 -22.54 3.36 -21.34
C HIS A 365 -23.47 3.27 -22.57
N LYS A 366 -23.03 3.74 -23.75
CA LYS A 366 -23.78 3.48 -25.01
C LYS A 366 -22.97 3.18 -26.28
N LYS A 367 -21.66 2.90 -26.22
CA LYS A 367 -20.92 2.39 -27.40
C LYS A 367 -19.97 1.25 -27.03
N GLN A 368 -20.11 0.12 -27.73
CA GLN A 368 -19.19 -1.01 -27.68
C GLN A 368 -17.78 -0.55 -28.08
N PRO A 369 -16.69 -0.95 -27.38
CA PRO A 369 -15.34 -0.63 -27.81
C PRO A 369 -14.75 -1.78 -28.64
N GLU A 370 -14.37 -1.49 -29.88
CA GLU A 370 -13.64 -2.43 -30.76
C GLU A 370 -12.10 -2.41 -30.56
N HIS A 371 -11.52 -1.65 -29.61
CA HIS A 371 -10.05 -1.65 -29.38
C HIS A 371 -9.62 -1.34 -27.93
N PRO A 372 -8.47 -1.88 -27.46
CA PRO A 372 -8.04 -1.85 -26.05
C PRO A 372 -7.45 -0.48 -25.66
N GLN A 373 -8.28 0.38 -25.07
CA GLN A 373 -7.89 1.66 -24.45
C GLN A 373 -7.60 1.54 -22.94
N THR A 374 -7.53 0.33 -22.39
CA THR A 374 -7.63 0.11 -20.93
C THR A 374 -6.33 0.34 -20.15
N LEU A 375 -5.14 0.12 -20.75
CA LEU A 375 -3.88 0.18 -19.99
C LEU A 375 -3.55 1.56 -19.43
N THR A 376 -3.93 2.63 -20.11
CA THR A 376 -3.67 4.01 -19.69
C THR A 376 -4.30 4.34 -18.33
N GLN A 377 -5.34 3.59 -17.90
CA GLN A 377 -6.01 3.77 -16.62
C GLN A 377 -5.19 3.22 -15.43
N PHE A 378 -4.16 2.41 -15.68
CA PHE A 378 -3.34 1.73 -14.65
C PHE A 378 -1.94 2.33 -14.51
N VAL A 379 -1.69 3.48 -15.14
CA VAL A 379 -0.40 4.17 -15.20
C VAL A 379 -0.38 5.28 -14.15
N HIS A 380 0.35 5.08 -13.05
CA HIS A 380 0.59 6.12 -12.04
C HIS A 380 1.76 7.02 -12.47
N HIS A 381 1.96 8.15 -11.76
CA HIS A 381 2.89 9.27 -12.02
C HIS A 381 4.37 8.96 -12.35
N GLN A 382 4.78 7.68 -12.39
CA GLN A 382 6.15 7.23 -12.65
C GLN A 382 6.26 6.16 -13.77
N THR A 383 5.24 5.98 -14.60
CA THR A 383 5.27 5.00 -15.71
C THR A 383 5.01 5.68 -17.04
N LEU A 384 5.92 5.54 -18.00
CA LEU A 384 5.74 6.00 -19.37
C LEU A 384 5.42 4.80 -20.26
N LEU A 385 4.26 4.81 -20.93
CA LEU A 385 3.93 3.83 -21.97
C LEU A 385 4.39 4.36 -23.32
N VAL A 386 5.40 3.71 -23.90
CA VAL A 386 5.88 4.03 -25.25
C VAL A 386 5.37 2.95 -26.21
N ARG A 387 4.53 3.35 -27.17
CA ARG A 387 4.12 2.49 -28.29
C ARG A 387 5.10 2.67 -29.44
N TRP A 388 5.54 1.58 -30.06
CA TRP A 388 6.18 1.63 -31.37
C TRP A 388 5.48 0.68 -32.34
N GLN A 389 5.29 1.13 -33.58
CA GLN A 389 4.71 0.33 -34.64
C GLN A 389 5.55 0.52 -35.90
N LYS A 390 6.04 -0.59 -36.47
CA LYS A 390 6.74 -0.54 -37.75
C LYS A 390 5.69 -0.43 -38.87
N SER A 391 5.52 0.77 -39.43
CA SER A 391 4.77 0.98 -40.68
C SER A 391 5.62 0.53 -41.88
N PRO A 392 5.07 -0.18 -42.88
CA PRO A 392 5.79 -0.55 -44.10
C PRO A 392 6.20 0.67 -44.95
N GLU A 393 5.56 1.82 -44.75
CA GLU A 393 5.85 3.05 -45.48
C GLU A 393 5.95 4.19 -44.46
N VAL A 394 7.13 4.83 -44.40
CA VAL A 394 7.45 6.07 -43.66
C VAL A 394 7.16 6.01 -42.15
N GLY A 395 8.23 5.93 -41.35
CA GLY A 395 8.15 5.93 -39.89
C GLY A 395 7.43 7.18 -39.37
N THR A 396 6.25 6.97 -38.76
CA THR A 396 5.47 8.03 -38.10
C THR A 396 5.47 7.75 -36.60
N PHE A 397 5.88 8.72 -35.78
CA PHE A 397 5.75 8.66 -34.33
C PHE A 397 4.41 9.29 -33.93
N VAL A 398 3.66 8.62 -33.06
CA VAL A 398 2.45 9.18 -32.44
C VAL A 398 2.62 9.06 -30.93
N ALA A 399 2.83 10.19 -30.27
CA ALA A 399 2.74 10.29 -28.82
C ALA A 399 1.36 10.86 -28.46
N SER A 400 0.72 10.27 -27.45
CA SER A 400 -0.55 10.76 -26.90
C SER A 400 -0.42 10.84 -25.39
N ASP A 401 -0.86 11.96 -24.82
CA ASP A 401 -0.95 12.13 -23.38
C ASP A 401 -2.20 11.44 -22.78
N SER A 402 -2.32 11.48 -21.46
CA SER A 402 -3.45 10.93 -20.71
C SER A 402 -4.80 11.62 -20.98
N GLN A 403 -4.84 12.66 -21.82
CA GLN A 403 -6.04 13.42 -22.16
C GLN A 403 -6.56 13.15 -23.58
N GLY A 404 -5.83 12.35 -24.39
CA GLY A 404 -6.29 11.93 -25.72
C GLY A 404 -6.21 13.02 -26.79
N LEU A 405 -5.39 14.06 -26.59
CA LEU A 405 -5.09 15.04 -27.63
C LEU A 405 -4.14 14.42 -28.66
N GLN A 406 -4.58 14.37 -29.91
CA GLN A 406 -3.76 13.95 -31.04
C GLN A 406 -2.78 15.10 -31.36
N MET A 407 -1.48 14.89 -31.13
CA MET A 407 -0.46 15.85 -31.57
C MET A 407 -0.18 15.67 -33.07
N ASP A 408 -0.14 16.79 -33.80
CA ASP A 408 -0.10 16.83 -35.27
C ASP A 408 1.09 16.09 -35.90
N ARG A 409 0.84 15.59 -37.12
CA ARG A 409 1.80 14.85 -37.96
C ARG A 409 3.07 15.67 -38.23
N LEU A 410 4.20 15.18 -37.72
CA LEU A 410 5.54 15.60 -38.17
C LEU A 410 6.29 14.41 -38.75
N THR A 411 6.79 14.58 -39.97
CA THR A 411 7.62 13.61 -40.71
C THR A 411 9.05 14.14 -40.76
N TRP A 412 10.05 13.47 -40.18
CA TRP A 412 11.49 13.70 -40.47
C TRP A 412 12.38 12.46 -40.25
N ALA A 413 13.58 12.55 -40.82
CA ALA A 413 14.55 11.48 -41.07
C ALA A 413 15.67 11.41 -40.03
N TRP A 414 16.10 10.17 -39.73
CA TRP A 414 17.35 9.73 -39.08
C TRP A 414 18.14 10.76 -38.26
N GLU A 415 17.63 11.05 -37.07
CA GLU A 415 18.33 11.16 -35.78
C GLU A 415 17.21 11.20 -34.73
N ALA A 416 17.25 10.34 -33.71
CA ALA A 416 16.12 10.14 -32.80
C ALA A 416 16.07 11.26 -31.74
N GLU A 417 15.64 12.45 -32.13
CA GLU A 417 15.18 13.49 -31.20
C GLU A 417 13.70 13.24 -30.89
N THR A 418 13.38 12.90 -29.64
CA THR A 418 11.99 12.84 -29.16
C THR A 418 11.76 14.00 -28.20
N VAL A 419 10.95 14.97 -28.61
CA VAL A 419 10.50 16.08 -27.77
C VAL A 419 9.21 15.66 -27.07
N LEU A 420 9.19 15.68 -25.74
CA LEU A 420 7.99 15.52 -24.93
C LEU A 420 7.58 16.90 -24.39
N SER A 421 6.42 17.40 -24.80
CA SER A 421 5.82 18.60 -24.19
C SER A 421 5.08 18.20 -22.90
N VAL A 422 5.43 18.85 -21.79
CA VAL A 422 4.84 18.68 -20.46
C VAL A 422 3.94 19.90 -20.17
N PRO A 423 2.86 19.83 -19.35
CA PRO A 423 1.95 20.96 -19.17
C PRO A 423 2.66 22.21 -18.64
N MET A 424 2.19 23.38 -19.07
CA MET A 424 2.75 24.69 -18.70
C MET A 424 2.69 24.96 -17.20
N ASP A 425 3.69 25.68 -16.68
CA ASP A 425 3.69 26.19 -15.31
C ASP A 425 2.67 27.32 -15.11
N GLU A 426 2.48 27.77 -13.86
CA GLU A 426 1.53 28.84 -13.50
C GLU A 426 1.85 30.21 -14.17
N ASN A 427 3.01 30.34 -14.81
CA ASN A 427 3.45 31.52 -15.56
C ASN A 427 3.40 31.33 -17.09
N ASN A 428 2.77 30.24 -17.56
CA ASN A 428 2.55 29.97 -18.98
C ASN A 428 3.85 29.82 -19.79
N GLN A 429 4.93 29.34 -19.17
CA GLN A 429 6.18 29.02 -19.87
C GLN A 429 6.22 27.56 -20.31
N GLU A 430 6.64 27.36 -21.56
CA GLU A 430 6.79 26.05 -22.20
C GLU A 430 8.08 25.38 -21.69
N MET A 431 7.95 24.34 -20.86
CA MET A 431 9.10 23.51 -20.45
C MET A 431 9.38 22.45 -21.52
N ARG A 432 10.59 22.52 -22.10
CA ARG A 432 11.10 21.51 -23.06
C ARG A 432 12.05 20.56 -22.35
N VAL A 433 11.72 19.29 -22.32
CA VAL A 433 12.59 18.23 -21.77
C VAL A 433 13.26 17.51 -22.94
N TRP A 434 14.59 17.47 -22.92
CA TRP A 434 15.41 16.78 -23.91
C TRP A 434 15.82 15.41 -23.37
N LEU A 435 15.51 14.33 -24.11
CA LEU A 435 16.01 12.99 -23.82
C LEU A 435 17.19 12.70 -24.76
N ILE A 436 18.42 12.75 -24.23
CA ILE A 436 19.64 12.43 -24.96
C ILE A 436 20.06 11.00 -24.60
N PHE A 437 20.04 10.09 -25.57
CA PHE A 437 20.57 8.74 -25.40
C PHE A 437 22.10 8.75 -25.57
N HIS A 438 22.83 8.56 -24.46
CA HIS A 438 24.29 8.44 -24.51
C HIS A 438 24.72 7.00 -24.88
N PRO A 439 25.60 6.78 -25.88
CA PRO A 439 25.86 5.47 -26.46
C PRO A 439 26.85 4.61 -25.66
N GLN A 440 26.77 4.61 -24.33
CA GLN A 440 27.63 3.78 -23.49
C GLN A 440 26.85 3.21 -22.32
N HIS A 441 26.35 1.98 -22.46
CA HIS A 441 26.32 0.90 -21.46
C HIS A 441 25.41 -0.24 -21.94
N SER A 442 26.04 -1.40 -22.24
CA SER A 442 25.61 -2.82 -22.21
C SER A 442 24.18 -3.31 -22.57
N VAL A 443 23.16 -2.47 -22.74
CA VAL A 443 21.81 -2.88 -23.19
C VAL A 443 21.77 -3.08 -24.72
N THR A 444 22.74 -2.53 -25.44
CA THR A 444 22.75 -2.50 -26.91
C THR A 444 23.17 -3.82 -27.59
N LYS A 445 23.93 -4.71 -26.93
CA LYS A 445 24.37 -5.96 -27.59
C LYS A 445 23.27 -7.00 -27.79
N GLY A 446 22.25 -7.01 -26.93
CA GLY A 446 21.07 -7.86 -27.09
C GLY A 446 20.14 -7.34 -28.19
N LEU A 447 19.96 -6.02 -28.25
CA LEU A 447 19.15 -5.36 -29.28
C LEU A 447 19.79 -5.44 -30.67
N GLN A 448 21.12 -5.30 -30.76
CA GLN A 448 21.84 -5.30 -32.03
C GLN A 448 21.83 -6.68 -32.72
N ARG A 449 21.95 -7.78 -31.95
CA ARG A 449 21.81 -9.15 -32.49
C ARG A 449 20.39 -9.51 -32.93
N LEU A 450 19.39 -8.82 -32.41
CA LEU A 450 17.99 -9.02 -32.79
C LEU A 450 17.62 -8.24 -34.06
N LEU A 451 18.36 -7.17 -34.36
CA LEU A 451 18.11 -6.26 -35.48
C LEU A 451 19.01 -6.54 -36.70
N GLU A 452 20.23 -7.03 -36.48
CA GLU A 452 21.15 -7.48 -37.53
C GLU A 452 21.05 -9.00 -37.64
N GLY A 453 20.18 -9.50 -38.52
CA GLY A 453 20.10 -10.93 -38.82
C GLY A 453 21.44 -11.45 -39.31
N ASP A 454 22.13 -12.23 -38.48
CA ASP A 454 23.46 -12.75 -38.79
C ASP A 454 23.35 -14.00 -39.69
N ASP A 455 23.49 -13.77 -41.00
CA ASP A 455 23.69 -14.78 -42.03
C ASP A 455 25.06 -15.46 -41.84
N GLY A 456 25.11 -16.51 -41.01
CA GLY A 456 26.37 -17.19 -40.71
C GLY A 456 26.29 -18.56 -40.06
N ALA A 457 25.13 -19.24 -40.10
CA ALA A 457 25.06 -20.65 -39.74
C ALA A 457 23.98 -21.36 -40.57
N GLN A 458 24.41 -22.19 -41.52
CA GLN A 458 23.53 -23.11 -42.24
C GLN A 458 22.80 -24.02 -41.24
N THR A 459 21.55 -23.67 -40.92
CA THR A 459 20.60 -24.62 -40.36
C THR A 459 19.23 -24.30 -40.92
N ARG A 460 18.75 -25.18 -41.81
CA ARG A 460 17.36 -25.18 -42.30
C ARG A 460 16.40 -25.11 -41.11
N ALA A 461 15.72 -23.99 -40.94
CA ALA A 461 14.51 -23.90 -40.14
C ALA A 461 13.53 -22.94 -40.83
N GLN A 462 12.28 -23.37 -40.90
CA GLN A 462 11.21 -22.84 -41.73
C GLN A 462 10.91 -21.37 -41.44
N THR A 463 10.50 -20.66 -42.50
CA THR A 463 9.82 -19.37 -42.49
C THR A 463 8.76 -19.29 -41.39
N GLY A 464 9.06 -18.56 -40.31
CA GLY A 464 8.11 -18.15 -39.28
C GLY A 464 8.17 -16.62 -39.14
N ALA A 465 7.02 -15.96 -39.28
CA ALA A 465 6.91 -14.50 -39.27
C ALA A 465 7.39 -13.86 -37.96
N ILE A 466 8.12 -12.74 -38.06
CA ILE A 466 8.41 -11.85 -36.93
C ILE A 466 7.13 -11.03 -36.64
N PRO A 467 6.61 -10.93 -35.39
CA PRO A 467 5.37 -10.21 -35.11
C PRO A 467 5.51 -8.69 -35.35
N SER A 468 4.45 -8.07 -35.87
CA SER A 468 4.37 -6.66 -36.29
C SER A 468 4.26 -5.61 -35.17
N GLU A 469 4.26 -6.03 -33.90
CA GLU A 469 4.03 -5.15 -32.76
C GLU A 469 4.96 -5.48 -31.59
N GLN A 470 5.62 -4.46 -31.04
CA GLN A 470 6.35 -4.55 -29.78
C GLN A 470 6.09 -3.31 -28.95
N TRP A 471 6.04 -3.51 -27.64
CA TRP A 471 5.83 -2.45 -26.68
C TRP A 471 6.83 -2.58 -25.52
N ALA A 472 7.24 -1.45 -24.94
CA ALA A 472 8.15 -1.42 -23.80
C ALA A 472 7.58 -0.53 -22.68
N VAL A 473 7.69 -0.99 -21.44
CA VAL A 473 7.37 -0.22 -20.24
C VAL A 473 8.67 0.22 -19.60
N PHE A 474 8.85 1.52 -19.40
CA PHE A 474 9.99 2.07 -18.68
C PHE A 474 9.54 2.47 -17.27
N PRO A 475 9.99 1.77 -16.21
CA PRO A 475 9.85 2.29 -14.86
C PRO A 475 10.82 3.46 -14.67
N PHE A 476 10.34 4.59 -14.12
CA PHE A 476 11.26 5.60 -13.59
C PHE A 476 12.05 4.96 -12.43
N VAL A 477 13.37 4.95 -12.54
CA VAL A 477 14.25 4.57 -11.42
C VAL A 477 14.69 5.88 -10.76
N ASP A 478 14.23 6.13 -9.53
CA ASP A 478 14.72 7.25 -8.73
C ASP A 478 16.24 7.13 -8.54
N GLY A 479 16.99 8.10 -9.04
CA GLY A 479 18.46 8.12 -8.98
C GLY A 479 19.18 8.88 -10.09
N PHE A 480 18.49 9.31 -11.16
CA PHE A 480 19.09 10.13 -12.22
C PHE A 480 18.34 11.46 -12.39
N VAL A 481 18.50 12.35 -11.42
CA VAL A 481 18.30 13.79 -11.61
C VAL A 481 19.70 14.40 -11.74
N PRO A 482 20.21 14.73 -12.94
CA PRO A 482 21.35 15.63 -13.00
C PRO A 482 20.88 16.96 -12.42
N ASN A 483 21.59 17.45 -11.40
CA ASN A 483 21.44 18.78 -10.81
C ASN A 483 21.08 19.84 -11.87
N LEU A 484 19.82 20.26 -11.89
CA LEU A 484 19.34 21.42 -12.65
C LEU A 484 19.33 22.66 -11.74
N GLU A 485 20.42 22.90 -11.03
CA GLU A 485 20.66 24.20 -10.41
C GLU A 485 22.09 24.65 -10.67
N ARG A 486 22.18 25.78 -11.39
CA ARG A 486 23.35 26.61 -11.75
C ARG A 486 24.04 26.26 -13.07
N GLY A 487 23.82 27.14 -14.06
CA GLY A 487 24.79 27.35 -15.14
C GLY A 487 24.15 27.84 -16.43
N TYR A 488 24.05 29.16 -16.59
CA TYR A 488 23.90 29.78 -17.90
C TYR A 488 25.04 29.34 -18.83
N GLY A 489 24.72 29.07 -20.09
CA GLY A 489 25.69 28.86 -21.17
C GLY A 489 24.98 28.82 -22.52
N VAL A 490 25.01 29.94 -23.24
CA VAL A 490 24.60 30.04 -24.64
C VAL A 490 25.53 29.15 -25.47
N LEU A 491 24.97 28.26 -26.29
CA LEU A 491 25.69 27.72 -27.46
C LEU A 491 25.05 28.38 -28.68
N GLU A 492 25.81 29.33 -29.23
CA GLU A 492 25.46 30.19 -30.37
C GLU A 492 25.27 29.40 -31.66
N GLU A 493 24.51 30.03 -32.58
CA GLU A 493 24.29 29.67 -33.98
C GLU A 493 25.52 29.12 -34.69
N TRP A 494 25.33 28.00 -35.39
CA TRP A 494 26.26 27.57 -36.43
C TRP A 494 25.82 28.22 -37.75
N VAL A 495 26.46 29.33 -38.11
CA VAL A 495 26.46 29.88 -39.46
C VAL A 495 27.69 29.32 -40.18
N GLY A 496 27.47 28.84 -41.42
CA GLY A 496 28.45 28.10 -42.21
C GLY A 496 29.76 28.83 -42.51
N ASP A 497 30.73 28.00 -42.87
CA ASP A 497 32.01 28.29 -43.51
C ASP A 497 32.94 29.31 -42.81
N GLY A 498 33.97 28.79 -42.16
CA GLY A 498 35.18 29.57 -41.86
C GLY A 498 35.88 29.16 -40.57
N VAL A 499 37.07 28.60 -40.73
CA VAL A 499 38.12 28.40 -39.71
C VAL A 499 38.10 29.47 -38.61
N LEU A 500 38.25 29.09 -37.34
CA LEU A 500 39.05 29.86 -36.39
C LEU A 500 39.70 29.03 -35.28
N THR A 501 40.97 29.35 -35.13
CA THR A 501 42.02 28.96 -34.20
C THR A 501 41.84 29.52 -32.79
N GLY A 502 42.26 28.76 -31.75
CA GLY A 502 42.54 29.24 -30.38
C GLY A 502 41.29 29.69 -29.62
N THR A 503 41.20 29.71 -28.29
CA THR A 503 42.21 29.66 -27.23
C THR A 503 41.44 29.35 -25.94
N SER A 504 41.90 28.35 -25.18
CA SER A 504 41.97 28.25 -23.70
C SER A 504 40.92 28.90 -22.75
N VAL A 505 40.70 28.16 -21.64
CA VAL A 505 40.35 28.58 -20.24
C VAL A 505 38.84 28.72 -19.98
N LYS A 506 38.20 28.12 -18.95
CA LYS A 506 38.62 27.43 -17.71
C LYS A 506 37.59 26.37 -17.33
#